data_AF-A0A351KE22-F1
#
_entry.id   AF-A0A351KE22-F1
#
_cell.length_a   1.000
_cell.length_b   1.000
_cell.length_c   1.000
_cell.angle_alpha   90.00
_cell.angle_beta   90.00
_cell.angle_gamma   90.00
#
_symmetry.space_group_name_H-M   'P 1'
#
loop_
_entity.id
_entity.type
_entity.pdbx_description
1 polymer ?
#
loop_
_entity_poly.entity_id
_entity_poly.type
_entity_poly.pdbx_seq_one_letter_code
_entity_poly.pdbx_strand_id
1 'polypeptide(L)'
;DEIAKRSLIDSYKVSINPHHGPDISFHSFKAAKIFDMLSKRTGISKENIGSSGKYGSLIDFIFIKNNVKVLNHGILSDTWNGKYPSDHMPVVADILI
;
A
#
# COMPACT_ATOMS: atom_id res chain seq x y z
N ASP A 1 16.00 23.00 -5.72
CA ASP A 1 16.53 23.13 -4.36
C ASP A 1 17.45 21.96 -4.03
N GLU A 2 18.61 22.19 -3.41
CA GLU A 2 19.64 21.16 -3.18
C GLU A 2 19.17 20.09 -2.16
N ILE A 3 18.29 20.47 -1.25
CA ILE A 3 17.66 19.61 -0.24
C ILE A 3 16.75 18.57 -0.90
N ALA A 4 15.92 18.98 -1.87
CA ALA A 4 15.03 18.08 -2.61
C ALA A 4 15.80 17.03 -3.44
N LYS A 5 17.05 17.31 -3.84
CA LYS A 5 17.92 16.34 -4.52
C LYS A 5 18.49 15.28 -3.58
N ARG A 6 18.49 15.50 -2.26
CA ARG A 6 19.03 14.57 -1.25
C ARG A 6 17.95 13.68 -0.62
N SER A 7 16.69 14.08 -0.64
CA SER A 7 15.59 13.31 -0.03
C SER A 7 15.09 12.17 -0.93
N LEU A 8 14.95 10.98 -0.36
CA LEU A 8 14.12 9.91 -0.92
C LEU A 8 12.67 10.18 -0.52
N ILE A 9 11.77 10.16 -1.49
CA ILE A 9 10.34 10.38 -1.26
C ILE A 9 9.60 9.14 -1.73
N ASP A 10 8.64 8.68 -0.93
CA ASP A 10 7.77 7.56 -1.30
C ASP A 10 6.87 7.97 -2.47
N SER A 11 6.85 7.15 -3.52
CA SER A 11 6.02 7.34 -4.71
C SER A 11 4.52 7.50 -4.37
N TYR A 12 4.03 6.86 -3.32
CA TYR A 12 2.65 7.03 -2.82
C TYR A 12 2.33 8.50 -2.52
N LYS A 13 3.28 9.22 -1.91
CA LYS A 13 3.07 10.60 -1.46
C LYS A 13 3.13 11.64 -2.58
N VAL A 14 3.72 11.27 -3.72
CA VAL A 14 3.99 12.21 -4.83
C VAL A 14 3.29 11.82 -6.13
N SER A 15 2.54 10.72 -6.14
CA SER A 15 1.68 10.35 -7.26
C SER A 15 0.70 11.47 -7.59
N ILE A 16 0.62 11.83 -8.86
CA ILE A 16 -0.33 12.84 -9.35
C ILE A 16 -1.76 12.33 -9.22
N ASN A 17 -1.97 11.09 -9.66
CA ASN A 17 -3.28 10.46 -9.58
C ASN A 17 -3.45 9.80 -8.20
N PRO A 18 -4.70 9.71 -7.69
CA PRO A 18 -5.00 9.02 -6.44
C PRO A 18 -4.49 7.58 -6.43
N HIS A 19 -4.21 7.07 -5.23
CA HIS A 19 -3.78 5.70 -5.03
C HIS A 19 -4.78 4.69 -5.60
N HIS A 20 -4.29 3.69 -6.31
CA HIS A 20 -5.08 2.56 -6.81
C HIS A 20 -4.90 1.32 -5.92
N GLY A 21 -6.00 0.67 -5.56
CA GLY A 21 -5.97 -0.59 -4.82
C GLY A 21 -6.02 -0.41 -3.30
N PRO A 22 -5.63 -1.45 -2.53
CA PRO A 22 -5.75 -1.46 -1.07
C PRO A 22 -4.56 -0.80 -0.37
N ASP A 23 -4.81 -0.18 0.80
CA ASP A 23 -3.77 0.41 1.66
C ASP A 23 -3.00 -0.63 2.51
N ILE A 24 -2.85 -1.85 2.01
CA ILE A 24 -2.13 -2.94 2.67
C ILE A 24 -1.23 -3.62 1.64
N SER A 25 0.00 -3.96 1.99
CA SER A 25 0.89 -4.70 1.07
C SER A 25 1.16 -6.14 1.53
N PHE A 26 0.82 -6.49 2.77
CA PHE A 26 1.08 -7.80 3.35
C PHE A 26 -0.17 -8.41 3.98
N HIS A 27 -0.44 -9.69 3.64
CA HIS A 27 -1.57 -10.43 4.18
C HIS A 27 -1.24 -11.84 4.67
N SER A 28 0.03 -12.31 4.62
CA SER A 28 0.48 -13.61 5.18
C SER A 28 -0.40 -14.80 4.76
N PHE A 29 -0.90 -14.79 3.52
CA PHE A 29 -1.93 -15.72 2.99
C PHE A 29 -3.25 -15.80 3.77
N LYS A 30 -3.49 -14.94 4.76
CA LYS A 30 -4.68 -14.91 5.62
C LYS A 30 -5.68 -13.81 5.23
N ALA A 31 -5.69 -13.41 3.96
CA ALA A 31 -6.52 -12.30 3.46
C ALA A 31 -8.01 -12.45 3.82
N ALA A 32 -8.57 -13.66 3.77
CA ALA A 32 -9.95 -13.92 4.19
C ALA A 32 -10.21 -13.55 5.67
N LYS A 33 -9.23 -13.80 6.55
CA LYS A 33 -9.31 -13.44 7.98
C LYS A 33 -9.17 -11.93 8.19
N ILE A 34 -8.37 -11.27 7.36
CA ILE A 34 -8.23 -9.80 7.37
C ILE A 34 -9.56 -9.17 6.92
N PHE A 35 -10.15 -9.66 5.84
CA PHE A 35 -11.40 -9.16 5.30
C PHE A 35 -12.57 -9.38 6.27
N ASP A 36 -12.65 -10.55 6.91
CA ASP A 36 -13.60 -10.83 7.99
C ASP A 36 -13.40 -9.89 9.20
N MET A 37 -12.15 -9.59 9.55
CA MET A 37 -11.85 -8.66 10.64
C MET A 37 -12.22 -7.21 10.28
N LEU A 38 -12.02 -6.80 9.02
CA LEU A 38 -12.36 -5.48 8.51
C LEU A 38 -13.88 -5.32 8.33
N SER A 39 -14.59 -6.34 7.87
CA SER A 39 -16.05 -6.31 7.71
C SER A 39 -16.75 -6.19 9.06
N LYS A 40 -16.24 -6.89 10.09
CA LYS A 40 -16.70 -6.79 11.50
C LYS A 40 -16.38 -5.44 12.16
N ARG A 41 -15.41 -4.68 11.64
CA ARG A 41 -15.03 -3.33 12.15
C ARG A 41 -15.99 -2.22 11.74
N THR A 42 -16.93 -2.45 10.82
CA THR A 42 -17.87 -1.41 10.35
C THR A 42 -18.88 -0.95 11.41
N GLY A 43 -18.92 -1.56 12.60
CA GLY A 43 -19.83 -1.20 13.69
C GLY A 43 -19.21 -0.71 15.02
N ILE A 44 -17.87 -0.57 15.12
CA ILE A 44 -17.20 -0.17 16.38
C ILE A 44 -16.35 1.09 16.14
N SER A 45 -16.54 2.11 16.99
CA SER A 45 -15.93 3.43 16.88
C SER A 45 -14.39 3.41 16.94
N LYS A 46 -13.78 4.34 16.19
CA LYS A 46 -12.33 4.40 15.92
C LYS A 46 -11.46 4.72 17.14
N GLU A 47 -12.03 5.09 18.28
CA GLU A 47 -11.30 5.61 19.43
C GLU A 47 -10.43 4.60 20.22
N ASN A 48 -10.53 3.29 20.00
CA ASN A 48 -9.83 2.29 20.85
C ASN A 48 -8.96 1.25 20.14
N ILE A 49 -8.50 1.47 18.90
CA ILE A 49 -7.61 0.51 18.22
C ILE A 49 -6.15 0.94 18.35
N GLY A 50 -5.67 0.95 19.58
CA GLY A 50 -4.29 0.56 19.84
C GLY A 50 -4.21 -0.96 19.79
N SER A 51 -3.28 -1.51 19.01
CA SER A 51 -2.96 -2.96 18.91
C SER A 51 -3.72 -3.77 17.83
N SER A 52 -3.29 -3.66 16.58
CA SER A 52 -3.45 -4.72 15.56
C SER A 52 -2.22 -4.75 14.63
N GLY A 53 -1.01 -4.63 15.18
CA GLY A 53 0.24 -4.46 14.44
C GLY A 53 0.76 -5.68 13.68
N LYS A 54 -0.08 -6.46 12.98
CA LYS A 54 0.40 -7.62 12.19
C LYS A 54 -0.36 -7.96 10.91
N TYR A 55 -1.55 -7.43 10.72
CA TYR A 55 -2.37 -7.69 9.52
C TYR A 55 -2.87 -6.34 9.01
N GLY A 56 -2.26 -5.84 7.94
CA GLY A 56 -2.57 -4.53 7.35
C GLY A 56 -1.48 -3.47 7.45
N SER A 57 -0.21 -3.88 7.53
CA SER A 57 0.93 -2.95 7.46
C SER A 57 1.42 -2.82 6.02
N LEU A 58 1.52 -1.59 5.53
CA LEU A 58 2.38 -1.25 4.40
C LEU A 58 3.83 -1.47 4.83
N ILE A 59 4.50 -2.45 4.23
CA ILE A 59 5.91 -2.76 4.49
C ILE A 59 6.75 -2.79 3.20
N ASP A 60 6.10 -2.57 2.06
CA ASP A 60 6.69 -2.53 0.73
C ASP A 60 6.56 -1.11 0.18
N PHE A 61 7.66 -0.54 -0.34
CA PHE A 61 7.72 0.87 -0.74
C PHE A 61 8.54 1.05 -2.02
N ILE A 62 8.18 2.06 -2.82
CA ILE A 62 8.98 2.55 -3.94
C ILE A 62 9.45 3.97 -3.61
N PHE A 63 10.75 4.13 -3.37
CA PHE A 63 11.35 5.44 -3.14
C PHE A 63 11.94 6.02 -4.43
N ILE A 64 11.61 7.28 -4.71
CA ILE A 64 12.12 8.04 -5.85
C ILE A 64 13.08 9.14 -5.41
N LYS A 65 14.00 9.50 -6.31
CA LYS A 65 14.99 10.57 -6.14
C LYS A 65 15.02 11.42 -7.42
N ASN A 66 15.51 12.66 -7.33
CA ASN A 66 15.84 13.53 -8.47
C ASN A 66 14.66 13.92 -9.38
N ASN A 67 13.58 14.48 -8.83
CA ASN A 67 12.46 15.06 -9.60
C ASN A 67 11.78 14.11 -10.61
N VAL A 68 11.93 12.79 -10.48
CA VAL A 68 11.13 11.83 -11.25
C VAL A 68 9.65 12.07 -10.96
N LYS A 69 8.84 12.20 -12.02
CA LYS A 69 7.42 12.46 -11.87
C LYS A 69 6.69 11.12 -11.74
N VAL A 70 5.93 10.93 -10.67
CA VAL A 70 5.10 9.74 -10.46
C VAL A 70 3.70 10.05 -10.96
N LEU A 71 3.26 9.37 -12.02
CA LEU A 71 1.93 9.55 -12.60
C LEU A 71 0.87 8.78 -11.78
N ASN A 72 1.16 7.50 -11.50
CA ASN A 72 0.29 6.60 -10.76
C ASN A 72 1.09 5.85 -9.69
N HIS A 73 0.44 5.52 -8.59
CA HIS A 73 0.93 4.60 -7.57
C HIS A 73 -0.20 3.67 -7.12
N GLY A 74 0.07 2.38 -7.04
CA GLY A 74 -0.97 1.41 -6.70
C GLY A 74 -0.45 0.15 -6.03
N ILE A 75 -1.36 -0.59 -5.43
CA ILE A 75 -1.13 -1.95 -4.93
C ILE A 75 -2.08 -2.89 -5.65
N LEU A 76 -1.53 -3.96 -6.23
CA LEU A 76 -2.30 -4.91 -7.04
C LEU A 76 -2.80 -6.08 -6.18
N SER A 77 -4.12 -6.24 -6.09
CA SER A 77 -4.77 -7.25 -5.24
C SER A 77 -5.30 -8.46 -6.01
N ASP A 78 -4.86 -8.61 -7.26
CA ASP A 78 -5.26 -9.66 -8.17
C ASP A 78 -5.06 -11.06 -7.56
N THR A 79 -5.99 -11.94 -7.90
CA THR A 79 -5.94 -13.35 -7.52
C THR A 79 -6.12 -14.22 -8.74
N TRP A 80 -5.51 -15.40 -8.73
CA TRP A 80 -5.67 -16.41 -9.77
C TRP A 80 -6.32 -17.65 -9.15
N ASN A 81 -7.48 -18.05 -9.65
CA ASN A 81 -8.28 -19.15 -9.09
C ASN A 81 -8.50 -19.03 -7.57
N GLY A 82 -8.79 -17.80 -7.09
CA GLY A 82 -9.04 -17.51 -5.68
C GLY A 82 -7.80 -17.56 -4.77
N LYS A 83 -6.59 -17.64 -5.34
CA LYS A 83 -5.33 -17.61 -4.61
C LYS A 83 -4.54 -16.35 -4.94
N TYR A 84 -3.95 -15.76 -3.91
CA TYR A 84 -2.97 -14.70 -4.10
C TYR A 84 -1.68 -15.28 -4.69
N PRO A 85 -1.01 -14.57 -5.61
CA PRO A 85 0.29 -15.00 -6.15
C PRO A 85 1.40 -15.05 -5.10
N SER A 86 1.30 -14.26 -4.03
CA SER A 86 2.28 -14.13 -2.93
C SER A 86 1.54 -13.78 -1.63
N ASP A 87 2.22 -13.82 -0.48
CA ASP A 87 1.75 -13.23 0.79
C ASP A 87 1.93 -11.71 0.87
N HIS A 88 2.65 -11.15 -0.11
CA HIS A 88 2.72 -9.73 -0.40
C HIS A 88 1.95 -9.39 -1.68
N MET A 89 1.43 -8.17 -1.74
CA MET A 89 0.82 -7.60 -2.93
C MET A 89 1.82 -6.66 -3.63
N PRO A 90 1.95 -6.72 -4.96
CA PRO A 90 2.87 -5.85 -5.69
C PRO A 90 2.53 -4.37 -5.49
N VAL A 91 3.54 -3.57 -5.15
CA VAL A 91 3.49 -2.11 -5.22
C VAL A 91 3.97 -1.69 -6.60
N VAL A 92 3.21 -0.86 -7.31
CA VAL A 92 3.50 -0.41 -8.67
C VAL A 92 3.50 1.11 -8.76
N ALA A 93 4.36 1.66 -9.61
CA ALA A 93 4.40 3.07 -9.92
C ALA A 93 4.67 3.32 -11.40
N ASP A 94 3.85 4.18 -12.02
CA ASP A 94 4.10 4.67 -13.37
C ASP A 94 4.88 5.98 -13.27
N ILE A 95 6.02 6.06 -13.95
CA ILE A 95 6.94 7.19 -13.84
C ILE A 95 7.27 7.83 -15.19
N LEU A 96 7.56 9.12 -15.16
CA LEU A 96 8.11 9.91 -16.26
C LEU A 96 9.49 10.45 -15.85
N ILE A 97 10.50 10.18 -16.69
CA ILE A 97 11.91 10.53 -16.49
C ILE A 97 12.33 11.57 -17.52
#